data_AF-A0A2P4XB51-F1
#
_entry.id   AF-A0A2P4XB51-F1
#
_cell.length_a   1.000
_cell.length_b   1.000
_cell.length_c   1.000
_cell.angle_alpha   90.00
_cell.angle_beta   90.00
_cell.angle_gamma   90.00
#
_symmetry.space_group_name_H-M   'P 1'
#
loop_
_entity.id
_entity.type
_entity.pdbx_description
1 polymer ?
#
loop_
_entity_poly.entity_id
_entity_poly.type
_entity_poly.pdbx_seq_one_letter_code
_entity_poly.pdbx_strand_id
1 'polypeptide(L)'
;MGRGKALTDQEYWWVIGLHDGGTSLHEISRKISRSRTSPGNYFAAELKTKLGIKASVRTVQTVQTVLKRVDHPVYTKMDRTLPLTAAHKAARLNWAEEHILNPDE
;
A
#
# COMPACT_ATOMS: atom_id res chain seq x y z
N MET A 1 -20.76 -19.52 4.81
CA MET A 1 -19.92 -19.42 3.60
C MET A 1 -18.58 -20.07 3.91
N GLY A 2 -18.39 -21.31 3.46
CA GLY A 2 -17.20 -22.11 3.78
C GLY A 2 -15.93 -21.47 3.23
N ARG A 3 -14.84 -21.50 4.01
CA ARG A 3 -13.53 -21.06 3.56
C ARG A 3 -13.02 -22.11 2.57
N GLY A 4 -12.79 -21.71 1.32
CA GLY A 4 -12.23 -22.61 0.31
C GLY A 4 -10.83 -23.10 0.69
N LYS A 5 -10.37 -24.18 0.06
CA LYS A 5 -9.00 -24.70 0.23
C LYS A 5 -7.97 -23.59 0.01
N ALA A 6 -6.89 -23.63 0.78
CA ALA A 6 -5.73 -22.78 0.57
C ALA A 6 -5.25 -22.82 -0.88
N LEU A 7 -4.65 -21.72 -1.36
CA LEU A 7 -4.02 -21.68 -2.67
C LEU A 7 -2.90 -22.72 -2.73
N THR A 8 -2.83 -23.47 -3.82
CA THR A 8 -1.66 -24.29 -4.10
C THR A 8 -0.48 -23.43 -4.57
N ASP A 9 0.75 -23.93 -4.44
CA ASP A 9 1.94 -23.22 -4.92
C ASP A 9 1.86 -22.90 -6.42
N GLN A 10 1.24 -23.80 -7.21
CA GLN A 10 1.01 -23.57 -8.63
C GLN A 10 0.00 -22.44 -8.88
N GLU A 11 -1.12 -22.43 -8.16
CA GLU A 11 -2.10 -21.34 -8.25
C GLU A 11 -1.45 -20.00 -7.83
N TYR A 12 -0.54 -20.02 -6.85
CA TYR A 12 0.19 -18.86 -6.38
C TYR A 12 1.09 -18.26 -7.48
N TRP A 13 1.90 -19.10 -8.15
CA TRP A 13 2.74 -18.64 -9.26
C TRP A 13 1.93 -18.15 -10.47
N TRP A 14 0.78 -18.76 -10.75
CA TRP A 14 -0.14 -18.25 -11.79
C TRP A 14 -0.74 -16.89 -11.45
N VAL A 15 -1.12 -16.65 -10.19
CA VAL A 15 -1.60 -15.33 -9.75
C VAL A 15 -0.51 -14.27 -9.94
N ILE A 16 0.73 -14.56 -9.53
CA ILE A 16 1.86 -13.62 -9.68
C ILE A 16 2.11 -13.31 -11.14
N GLY A 17 2.27 -14.32 -12.00
CA GLY A 17 2.54 -14.11 -13.42
C GLY A 17 1.44 -13.33 -14.15
N LEU A 18 0.17 -13.58 -13.83
CA LEU A 18 -0.95 -12.84 -14.38
C LEU A 18 -0.99 -11.38 -13.89
N HIS A 19 -0.68 -11.15 -12.61
CA HIS A 19 -0.62 -9.82 -12.03
C HIS A 19 0.52 -8.99 -12.64
N ASP A 20 1.72 -9.58 -12.78
CA ASP A 20 2.89 -8.92 -13.37
C ASP A 20 2.69 -8.66 -14.86
N GLY A 21 1.89 -9.49 -15.54
CA GLY A 21 1.40 -9.25 -16.90
C GLY A 21 0.31 -8.18 -17.02
N GLY A 22 -0.03 -7.47 -15.93
CA GLY A 22 -0.98 -6.36 -15.93
C GLY A 22 -2.45 -6.76 -15.95
N THR A 23 -2.79 -8.03 -15.73
CA THR A 23 -4.19 -8.45 -15.70
C THR A 23 -4.88 -7.99 -14.42
N SER A 24 -6.13 -7.55 -14.54
CA SER A 24 -6.88 -7.05 -13.38
C SER A 24 -7.17 -8.16 -12.36
N LEU A 25 -7.19 -7.83 -11.07
CA LEU A 25 -7.56 -8.77 -9.99
C LEU A 25 -8.94 -9.42 -10.21
N HIS A 26 -9.85 -8.71 -10.88
CA HIS A 26 -11.18 -9.23 -11.21
C HIS A 26 -11.11 -10.32 -12.28
N GLU A 27 -10.22 -10.17 -13.25
CA GLU A 27 -9.99 -11.15 -14.31
C GLU A 27 -9.18 -12.35 -13.83
N ILE A 28 -8.17 -12.13 -12.98
CA ILE A 28 -7.42 -13.21 -12.31
C ILE A 28 -8.37 -14.08 -11.48
N SER A 29 -9.26 -13.45 -10.71
CA SER A 29 -10.27 -14.14 -9.89
C SER A 29 -11.20 -15.02 -10.73
N ARG A 30 -11.61 -14.54 -11.91
CA ARG A 30 -12.42 -15.33 -12.87
C ARG A 30 -11.62 -16.49 -13.45
N LYS A 31 -10.39 -16.25 -13.92
CA LYS A 31 -9.53 -17.27 -14.54
C LYS A 31 -9.21 -18.43 -13.60
N ILE A 32 -9.02 -18.15 -12.31
CA ILE A 32 -8.63 -19.14 -11.30
C ILE A 32 -9.84 -19.63 -10.49
N SER A 33 -11.04 -19.05 -10.70
CA SER A 33 -12.25 -19.35 -9.93
C SER A 33 -12.06 -19.24 -8.40
N ARG A 34 -11.24 -18.26 -7.97
CA ARG A 34 -10.95 -17.98 -6.56
C ARG A 34 -11.35 -16.54 -6.20
N SER A 35 -11.82 -16.32 -4.98
CA SER A 35 -12.24 -14.97 -4.54
C SER A 35 -11.07 -13.97 -4.54
N ARG A 36 -11.33 -12.71 -4.90
CA ARG A 36 -10.36 -11.60 -4.92
C ARG A 36 -9.69 -11.27 -3.57
N THR A 37 -10.16 -11.87 -2.48
CA THR A 37 -9.56 -11.74 -1.15
C THR A 37 -8.23 -12.46 -1.13
N SER A 38 -7.22 -11.85 -1.74
CA SER A 38 -5.83 -12.23 -1.54
C SER A 38 -5.52 -12.03 -0.05
N PRO A 39 -5.14 -13.09 0.69
CA PRO A 39 -4.53 -12.89 1.99
C PRO A 39 -3.27 -12.08 1.70
N GLY A 40 -3.13 -10.89 2.28
CA GLY A 40 -1.83 -10.21 2.23
C GLY A 40 -0.76 -11.20 2.68
N ASN A 41 0.45 -11.09 2.15
CA ASN A 41 1.55 -12.08 2.22
C ASN A 41 1.80 -12.78 3.57
N TYR A 42 1.18 -12.30 4.66
CA TYR A 42 1.03 -12.99 5.92
C TYR A 42 -0.38 -12.79 6.48
N PHE A 43 -1.00 -13.86 6.98
CA PHE A 43 -2.22 -13.78 7.77
C PHE A 43 -1.97 -13.00 9.08
N ALA A 44 -3.00 -12.39 9.66
CA ALA A 44 -2.87 -11.67 10.93
C ALA A 44 -2.27 -12.53 12.07
N ALA A 45 -2.52 -13.85 12.03
CA ALA A 45 -1.90 -14.80 12.96
C ALA A 45 -0.39 -14.99 12.71
N GLU A 46 0.02 -15.09 11.44
CA GLU A 46 1.42 -15.21 11.02
C GLU A 46 2.20 -13.91 11.27
N LEU A 47 1.56 -12.75 11.09
CA LEU A 47 2.15 -11.46 11.45
C LEU A 47 2.35 -11.33 12.96
N LYS A 48 1.38 -11.76 13.75
CA LYS A 48 1.48 -11.74 15.20
C LYS A 48 2.67 -12.56 15.69
N THR A 49 2.86 -13.76 15.14
CA THR A 49 3.97 -14.64 15.52
C THR A 49 5.31 -14.10 15.02
N LYS A 50 5.39 -13.69 13.75
CA LYS A 50 6.63 -13.19 13.13
C LYS A 50 7.12 -11.87 13.74
N LEU A 51 6.21 -10.99 14.15
CA LEU A 51 6.53 -9.68 14.74
C LEU A 51 6.51 -9.69 16.27
N GLY A 52 6.23 -10.84 16.91
CA GLY A 52 6.19 -10.95 18.37
C GLY A 52 5.14 -10.06 19.05
N ILE A 53 4.06 -9.72 18.34
CA ILE A 53 3.08 -8.74 18.84
C ILE A 53 2.25 -9.36 19.97
N LYS A 54 2.36 -8.81 21.17
CA LYS A 54 1.52 -9.17 22.33
C LYS A 54 0.11 -8.56 22.24
N ALA A 55 -0.55 -8.71 21.09
CA ALA A 55 -1.92 -8.26 20.86
C ALA A 55 -2.80 -9.43 20.39
N SER A 56 -4.12 -9.25 20.41
CA SER A 56 -5.03 -10.26 19.87
C SER A 56 -4.91 -10.34 18.34
N VAL A 57 -5.19 -11.51 17.75
CA VAL A 57 -5.23 -11.67 16.27
C VAL A 57 -6.27 -10.73 15.64
N ARG A 58 -7.38 -10.47 16.36
CA ARG A 58 -8.42 -9.50 15.97
C ARG A 58 -7.85 -8.09 15.82
N THR A 59 -7.00 -7.66 16.76
CA THR A 59 -6.34 -6.35 16.76
C THR A 59 -5.36 -6.23 15.60
N VAL A 60 -4.59 -7.28 15.29
CA VAL A 60 -3.67 -7.27 14.15
C VAL A 60 -4.45 -7.16 12.83
N GLN A 61 -5.58 -7.86 12.71
CA GLN A 61 -6.44 -7.80 11.54
C GLN A 61 -7.06 -6.41 11.31
N THR A 62 -7.50 -5.73 12.38
CA THR A 62 -8.07 -4.38 12.26
C THR A 62 -7.02 -3.37 11.86
N VAL A 63 -5.84 -3.41 12.48
CA VAL A 63 -4.69 -2.55 12.11
C VAL A 63 -4.32 -2.74 10.65
N GLN A 64 -4.20 -3.99 10.18
CA GLN A 64 -3.88 -4.26 8.79
C GLN A 64 -4.97 -3.75 7.83
N THR A 65 -6.24 -3.84 8.21
CA THR A 65 -7.35 -3.32 7.41
C THR A 65 -7.35 -1.79 7.34
N VAL A 66 -7.08 -1.13 8.46
CA VAL A 66 -6.94 0.34 8.55
C VAL A 66 -5.74 0.80 7.73
N LEU A 67 -4.59 0.14 7.88
CA LEU A 67 -3.37 0.45 7.12
C LEU A 67 -3.49 0.17 5.62
N LYS A 68 -4.27 -0.84 5.20
CA LYS A 68 -4.56 -1.08 3.77
C LYS A 68 -5.50 -0.04 3.16
N ARG A 69 -6.32 0.62 3.97
CA ARG A 69 -7.22 1.70 3.54
C ARG A 69 -6.52 3.05 3.44
N VAL A 70 -5.41 3.23 4.16
CA VAL A 70 -4.54 4.38 3.95
C VAL A 70 -3.56 4.00 2.87
N ASP A 71 -3.58 4.73 1.76
CA ASP A 71 -2.60 4.55 0.71
C ASP A 71 -1.20 4.66 1.32
N HIS A 72 -0.46 3.54 1.36
CA HIS A 72 0.96 3.48 1.69
C HIS A 72 1.81 4.61 1.04
N PRO A 73 1.47 5.11 -0.17
CA PRO A 73 2.06 6.32 -0.73
C PRO A 73 1.99 7.57 0.16
N VAL A 74 0.92 7.76 0.94
CA VAL A 74 0.72 8.95 1.78
C VAL A 74 1.71 8.94 2.95
N TYR A 75 1.85 7.81 3.64
CA TYR A 75 2.81 7.67 4.74
C TYR A 75 4.26 7.77 4.26
N THR A 76 4.60 7.14 3.14
CA THR A 76 5.95 7.24 2.56
C THR A 76 6.27 8.64 2.06
N LYS A 77 5.28 9.40 1.57
CA LYS A 77 5.46 10.83 1.28
C LYS A 77 5.69 11.63 2.55
N MET A 78 4.90 11.41 3.60
CA MET A 78 5.07 12.11 4.88
C MET A 78 6.44 11.87 5.52
N ASP A 79 6.94 10.64 5.47
CA ASP A 79 8.22 10.24 6.08
C ASP A 79 9.44 10.71 5.27
N ARG A 80 9.29 10.88 3.95
CA ARG A 80 10.36 11.35 3.05
C ARG A 80 10.34 12.85 2.80
N THR A 81 9.24 13.55 3.10
CA THR A 81 9.20 15.01 3.03
C THR A 81 9.83 15.61 4.27
N LEU A 82 11.03 16.19 4.12
CA LEU A 82 11.61 17.06 5.14
C LEU A 82 10.59 18.17 5.50
N PRO A 83 10.43 18.51 6.79
CA PRO A 83 9.52 19.57 7.19
C PRO A 83 9.90 20.87 6.48
N LEU A 84 8.90 21.52 5.89
CA LEU A 84 9.09 22.77 5.16
C LEU A 84 9.42 23.88 6.18
N THR A 85 10.71 24.13 6.39
CA THR A 85 11.22 25.15 7.32
C THR A 85 10.78 26.55 6.89
N ALA A 86 10.79 27.49 7.83
CA ALA A 86 10.48 28.89 7.53
C ALA A 86 11.39 29.47 6.43
N ALA A 87 12.66 29.09 6.40
CA ALA A 87 13.61 29.47 5.37
C ALA A 87 13.21 28.96 3.97
N HIS A 88 12.75 27.71 3.87
CA HIS A 88 12.26 27.15 2.60
C HIS A 88 11.00 27.89 2.09
N LYS A 89 10.12 28.33 3.00
CA LYS A 89 8.93 29.11 2.64
C LYS A 89 9.30 30.50 2.15
N ALA A 90 10.23 31.18 2.83
CA ALA A 90 10.73 32.49 2.42
C ALA A 90 11.44 32.44 1.06
N ALA A 91 12.30 31.44 0.83
CA ALA A 91 12.99 31.27 -0.45
C ALA A 91 12.02 31.03 -1.62
N ARG A 92 10.94 30.28 -1.39
CA ARG A 92 9.89 30.05 -2.41
C ARG A 92 9.07 31.31 -2.70
N LEU A 93 8.79 32.13 -1.68
CA LEU A 93 8.11 33.41 -1.84
C LEU A 93 9.00 34.37 -2.64
N ASN A 94 10.27 34.52 -2.28
CA ASN A 94 11.20 35.37 -3.01
C ASN A 94 11.34 34.93 -4.48
N TRP A 95 11.49 33.62 -4.73
CA TRP A 95 11.54 33.10 -6.09
C TRP A 95 10.26 33.43 -6.87
N ALA A 96 9.09 33.26 -6.25
CA ALA A 96 7.81 33.58 -6.86
C ALA A 96 7.65 35.09 -7.11
N GLU A 97 8.08 35.94 -6.17
CA GLU A 97 8.08 37.39 -6.35
C GLU A 97 8.99 37.82 -7.50
N GLU A 98 10.19 37.24 -7.60
CA GLU A 98 11.13 37.52 -8.69
C GLU A 98 10.60 37.07 -10.05
N HIS A 99 9.98 35.89 -10.16
CA HIS A 99 9.62 35.27 -11.44
C HIS A 99 8.16 35.48 -11.88
N ILE A 100 7.25 35.83 -10.97
CA ILE A 100 5.84 36.13 -11.32
C ILE A 100 5.67 37.62 -11.65
N LEU A 101 6.44 38.52 -11.03
CA LEU A 101 6.32 39.97 -11.26
C LEU A 101 7.20 40.47 -12.41
N ASN A 102 8.23 39.73 -12.83
CA ASN A 102 9.04 40.02 -14.01
C ASN A 102 9.06 38.80 -14.96
N PRO A 103 8.06 38.67 -15.85
CA PRO A 103 8.00 37.54 -16.78
C PRO A 103 8.97 37.62 -17.98
N ASP A 104 9.74 38.71 -18.14
CA ASP A 104 10.47 39.05 -19.38
C ASP A 104 11.99 39.34 -19.20
N GLU A 105 12.69 38.61 -18.33
CA GLU A 105 14.13 38.28 -18.55
C GLU A 105 14.25 36.81 -18.95
#